data_AF-A0A8K0R2Z8-F1
#
_entry.id   AF-A0A8K0R2Z8-F1
#
_cell.length_a   1.000
_cell.length_b   1.000
_cell.length_c   1.000
_cell.angle_alpha   90.00
_cell.angle_beta   90.00
_cell.angle_gamma   90.00
#
_symmetry.space_group_name_H-M   'P 1'
#
loop_
_entity.id
_entity.type
_entity.pdbx_description
1 polymer ?
#
loop_
_entity_poly.entity_id
_entity_poly.type
_entity_poly.pdbx_seq_one_letter_code
_entity_poly.pdbx_strand_id
1 'polypeptide(L)'
;MMSFIAPLIPVTQKASNVCAYCRVRKQRCDRTLPQCVRCASKGRNCDYTPYKEPARHETNDPGPLVDHKEGCTHADLSHRGTTDVLQTFNACINNPNSLELVTRLSDMVYDILDLADINLPKALGEFGPCIQQWCPIIPEDILRGGFNDLSQDMRRTPGAGRSLLRLGLWLVSRRPCSHCGQVPQSGLYRTMKQIQALLQCRSELSLEAFQISMMIAVHETGHGLQAQAFQTLSSGAALLRMLDLDARKSKIVGQIDTIEWMKVSMLMLDRMIPISMPVESLPLIVSSVDSISKHVAQAVGPSIPPPSPRPYASSPRKVHIRAAVSLASGHVLEYIHAIHQKLTPEETYDQVDEIINQCIKLLVDKPQPHTWLHCDAIAMAFCSHILLQASQIRHIVNTTNGSNNFVSPAAGYTKAHLALKYSRRMAWDMVHVAIEKISSEAEIPHLPFAGLCCVFRAGLAVFETKKYVDEDVMGEQDIQGFRKILEWFAARWNIGEHFLARLEDLIRHDTR
;
A
#
# COMPACT_ATOMS: atom_id res chain seq x y z
N MET A 1 -21.15 64.89 -70.91
CA MET A 1 -21.46 65.71 -69.72
C MET A 1 -22.96 65.60 -69.50
N MET A 2 -23.53 65.06 -68.43
CA MET A 2 -23.06 64.69 -67.09
C MET A 2 -23.70 63.35 -66.70
N SER A 3 -22.94 62.51 -66.00
CA SER A 3 -23.33 61.17 -65.56
C SER A 3 -24.29 61.27 -64.37
N PHE A 4 -25.53 60.80 -64.53
CA PHE A 4 -26.49 60.63 -63.44
C PHE A 4 -26.23 59.28 -62.75
N ILE A 5 -25.35 59.28 -61.75
CA ILE A 5 -25.22 58.15 -60.82
C ILE A 5 -26.28 58.34 -59.73
N ALA A 6 -27.36 57.56 -59.82
CA ALA A 6 -28.33 57.43 -58.74
C ALA A 6 -27.63 56.91 -57.46
N PRO A 7 -27.96 57.41 -56.26
CA PRO A 7 -27.38 56.89 -55.03
C PRO A 7 -27.94 55.49 -54.76
N LEU A 8 -27.15 54.46 -55.06
CA LEU A 8 -27.40 53.11 -54.61
C LEU A 8 -27.45 53.12 -53.07
N ILE A 9 -28.63 52.90 -52.49
CA ILE A 9 -28.78 52.70 -51.05
C ILE A 9 -27.96 51.45 -50.69
N PRO A 10 -26.90 51.55 -49.88
CA PRO A 10 -26.10 50.38 -49.53
C PRO A 10 -26.95 49.49 -48.62
N VAL A 11 -27.40 48.36 -49.16
CA VAL A 11 -28.04 47.28 -48.40
C VAL A 11 -26.96 46.65 -47.53
N THR A 12 -26.84 47.14 -46.30
CA THR A 12 -25.94 46.55 -45.30
C THR A 12 -26.58 45.30 -44.74
N GLN A 13 -26.04 44.13 -45.10
CA GLN A 13 -26.47 42.88 -44.48
C GLN A 13 -26.10 42.89 -43.00
N LYS A 14 -27.08 42.56 -42.14
CA LYS A 14 -26.89 42.48 -40.70
C LYS A 14 -27.02 41.05 -40.21
N ALA A 15 -26.17 40.68 -39.27
CA ALA A 15 -26.27 39.42 -38.54
C ALA A 15 -27.47 39.46 -37.58
N SER A 16 -28.10 38.31 -37.37
CA SER A 16 -29.18 38.13 -36.39
C SER A 16 -28.71 38.35 -34.96
N ASN A 17 -27.45 38.01 -34.67
CA ASN A 17 -26.86 38.08 -33.33
C ASN A 17 -25.81 39.19 -33.21
N VAL A 18 -25.58 39.63 -31.97
CA VAL A 18 -24.37 40.40 -31.64
C VAL A 18 -23.15 39.48 -31.75
N CYS A 19 -22.04 39.96 -32.34
CA CYS A 19 -20.84 39.14 -32.45
C CYS A 19 -20.30 38.72 -31.07
N ALA A 20 -19.67 37.55 -30.99
CA ALA A 20 -19.16 36.98 -29.75
C ALA A 20 -18.25 37.95 -28.99
N TYR A 21 -17.39 38.68 -29.70
CA TYR A 21 -16.45 39.65 -29.12
C TYR A 21 -17.15 40.79 -28.37
N CYS A 22 -18.19 41.38 -28.97
CA CYS A 22 -18.96 42.46 -28.34
C CYS A 22 -19.90 41.92 -27.25
N ARG A 23 -20.47 40.72 -27.45
CA ARG A 23 -21.36 40.04 -26.50
C ARG A 23 -20.66 39.77 -25.17
N VAL A 24 -19.48 39.13 -25.19
CA VAL A 24 -18.69 38.81 -23.99
C VAL A 24 -18.31 40.06 -23.19
N ARG A 25 -18.02 41.17 -23.87
CA ARG A 25 -17.61 42.42 -23.23
C ARG A 25 -18.77 43.38 -22.90
N LYS A 26 -20.02 42.95 -23.11
CA LYS A 26 -21.24 43.76 -22.92
C LYS A 26 -21.17 45.11 -23.64
N GLN A 27 -20.65 45.11 -24.87
CA GLN A 27 -20.44 46.31 -25.68
C GLN A 27 -21.45 46.41 -26.82
N ARG A 28 -21.80 47.64 -27.23
CA ARG A 28 -22.65 47.89 -28.40
C ARG A 28 -22.01 47.34 -29.68
N CYS A 29 -22.81 46.61 -30.47
CA CYS A 29 -22.46 46.02 -31.76
C CYS A 29 -23.53 46.38 -32.79
N ASP A 30 -23.12 46.89 -33.94
CA ASP A 30 -23.99 47.30 -35.05
C ASP A 30 -24.40 46.13 -35.97
N ARG A 31 -23.83 44.94 -35.74
CA ARG A 31 -24.12 43.66 -36.41
C ARG A 31 -23.91 43.66 -37.93
N THR A 32 -23.15 44.60 -38.48
CA THR A 32 -22.84 44.64 -39.90
C THR A 32 -21.98 43.43 -40.31
N LEU A 33 -22.31 42.82 -41.45
CA LEU A 33 -21.55 41.72 -42.04
C LEU A 33 -20.55 42.25 -43.07
N PRO A 34 -19.35 41.65 -43.18
CA PRO A 34 -18.84 40.49 -42.43
C PRO A 34 -18.29 40.86 -41.03
N GLN A 35 -18.07 42.14 -40.75
CA GLN A 35 -17.52 42.62 -39.48
C GLN A 35 -18.25 43.87 -38.99
N CYS A 36 -18.53 43.92 -37.68
CA CYS A 36 -19.08 45.09 -37.03
C CYS A 36 -18.06 46.24 -37.01
N VAL A 37 -18.52 47.51 -37.07
CA VAL A 37 -17.64 48.70 -37.17
C VAL A 37 -16.60 48.74 -36.04
N ARG A 38 -16.98 48.28 -34.84
CA ARG A 38 -16.09 48.26 -33.66
C ARG A 38 -15.01 47.18 -33.73
N CYS A 39 -15.32 46.04 -34.32
CA CYS A 39 -14.35 44.97 -34.53
C CYS A 39 -13.42 45.32 -35.69
N ALA A 40 -13.97 45.90 -36.77
CA ALA A 40 -13.21 46.40 -37.91
C ALA A 40 -12.19 47.47 -37.49
N SER A 41 -12.57 48.46 -36.68
CA SER A 41 -11.65 49.50 -36.19
C SER A 41 -10.53 48.98 -35.29
N LYS A 42 -10.65 47.74 -34.80
CA LYS A 42 -9.63 47.06 -33.98
C LYS A 42 -8.93 45.91 -34.72
N GLY A 43 -9.15 45.77 -36.03
CA GLY A 43 -8.56 44.69 -36.84
C GLY A 43 -9.00 43.29 -36.41
N ARG A 44 -10.23 43.12 -35.90
CA ARG A 44 -10.75 41.82 -35.43
C ARG A 44 -11.87 41.29 -36.30
N ASN A 45 -11.86 39.98 -36.53
CA ASN A 45 -12.95 39.26 -37.18
C ASN A 45 -14.15 39.11 -36.23
N CYS A 46 -15.36 39.24 -36.78
CA CYS A 46 -16.59 38.97 -36.02
C CYS A 46 -16.99 37.50 -36.17
N ASP A 47 -17.29 36.87 -35.05
CA ASP A 47 -18.02 35.59 -35.01
C ASP A 47 -19.48 35.86 -34.61
N TYR A 48 -20.40 35.55 -35.50
CA TYR A 48 -21.84 35.76 -35.32
C TYR A 48 -22.60 34.47 -34.99
N THR A 49 -21.89 33.37 -34.69
CA THR A 49 -22.50 32.11 -34.29
C THR A 49 -23.47 32.32 -33.13
N PRO A 50 -24.73 31.85 -33.26
CA PRO A 50 -25.72 32.00 -32.20
C PRO A 50 -25.18 31.50 -30.87
N TYR A 51 -25.38 32.28 -29.82
CA TYR A 51 -25.07 31.80 -28.48
C TYR A 51 -26.00 30.62 -28.18
N LYS A 52 -25.45 29.41 -28.12
CA LYS A 52 -26.09 28.35 -27.35
C LYS A 52 -25.75 28.66 -25.90
N GLU A 53 -26.75 28.96 -25.08
CA GLU A 53 -26.59 28.87 -23.63
C GLU A 53 -25.96 27.50 -23.35
N PRO A 54 -24.84 27.39 -22.61
CA PRO A 54 -24.46 26.10 -22.06
C PRO A 54 -25.70 25.61 -21.31
N ALA A 55 -26.07 24.34 -21.52
CA ALA A 55 -27.26 23.74 -20.91
C ALA A 55 -27.36 24.24 -19.46
N ARG A 56 -28.45 24.96 -19.15
CA ARG A 56 -28.73 25.34 -17.77
C ARG A 56 -28.82 24.02 -17.03
N HIS A 57 -27.81 23.73 -16.20
CA HIS A 57 -27.91 22.65 -15.22
C HIS A 57 -29.19 22.96 -14.43
N GLU A 58 -30.22 22.13 -14.67
CA GLU A 58 -31.28 21.90 -13.70
C GLU A 58 -30.61 21.81 -12.33
N THR A 59 -31.17 22.47 -11.33
CA THR A 59 -30.66 22.54 -9.95
C THR A 59 -30.04 21.20 -9.56
N ASN A 60 -28.72 21.08 -9.72
CA ASN A 60 -27.99 19.86 -9.39
C ASN A 60 -28.14 19.77 -7.88
N ASP A 61 -28.97 18.85 -7.41
CA ASP A 61 -28.69 18.23 -6.13
C ASP A 61 -27.20 17.85 -6.18
N PRO A 62 -26.34 18.46 -5.35
CA PRO A 62 -24.92 18.15 -5.41
C PRO A 62 -24.84 16.65 -5.14
N GLY A 63 -24.47 15.86 -6.16
CA GLY A 63 -24.54 14.40 -6.13
C GLY A 63 -23.95 13.79 -4.84
N PRO A 64 -24.22 12.52 -4.54
CA PRO A 64 -23.85 11.96 -3.24
C PRO A 64 -22.34 12.07 -2.99
N LEU A 65 -21.91 12.16 -1.73
CA LEU A 65 -20.47 12.14 -1.38
C LEU A 65 -19.86 10.72 -1.53
N VAL A 66 -20.71 9.71 -1.42
CA VAL A 66 -20.37 8.29 -1.44
C VAL A 66 -21.28 7.59 -2.44
N ASP A 67 -20.70 6.77 -3.31
CA ASP A 67 -21.43 5.91 -4.23
C ASP A 67 -21.53 4.50 -3.63
N HIS A 68 -22.75 3.96 -3.57
CA HIS A 68 -22.99 2.56 -3.27
C HIS A 68 -23.13 1.77 -4.57
N LYS A 69 -22.45 0.63 -4.68
CA LYS A 69 -22.55 -0.21 -5.88
C LYS A 69 -23.78 -1.10 -5.81
N GLU A 70 -24.57 -1.11 -6.88
CA GLU A 70 -25.70 -2.02 -7.01
C GLU A 70 -25.19 -3.48 -7.01
N GLY A 71 -25.79 -4.33 -6.18
CA GLY A 71 -25.45 -5.75 -6.09
C GLY A 71 -24.42 -6.12 -5.01
N CYS A 72 -23.86 -5.17 -4.27
CA CYS A 72 -23.07 -5.46 -3.07
C CYS A 72 -23.18 -4.35 -2.01
N THR A 73 -22.65 -4.59 -0.81
CA THR A 73 -22.64 -3.62 0.29
C THR A 73 -21.43 -2.68 0.25
N HIS A 74 -20.74 -2.57 -0.90
CA HIS A 74 -19.52 -1.76 -1.00
C HIS A 74 -19.84 -0.31 -1.34
N ALA A 75 -19.27 0.57 -0.51
CA ALA A 75 -19.24 2.01 -0.73
C ALA A 75 -17.89 2.45 -1.30
N ASP A 76 -17.88 3.54 -2.07
CA ASP A 76 -16.67 4.23 -2.52
C ASP A 76 -16.89 5.74 -2.57
N LEU A 77 -15.80 6.53 -2.58
CA LEU A 77 -15.93 7.96 -2.80
C LEU A 77 -16.51 8.22 -4.19
N SER A 78 -17.54 9.05 -4.26
CA SER A 78 -18.07 9.53 -5.52
C SER A 78 -17.12 10.56 -6.15
N HIS A 79 -17.39 10.92 -7.41
CA HIS A 79 -16.67 12.02 -8.06
C HIS A 79 -16.75 13.34 -7.27
N ARG A 80 -17.91 13.62 -6.69
CA ARG A 80 -18.11 14.81 -5.85
C ARG A 80 -17.35 14.68 -4.53
N GLY A 81 -17.47 13.54 -3.85
CA GLY A 81 -16.73 13.29 -2.60
C GLY A 81 -15.23 13.47 -2.77
N THR A 82 -14.66 12.91 -3.85
CA THR A 82 -13.26 13.14 -4.23
C THR A 82 -12.93 14.62 -4.39
N THR A 83 -13.75 15.35 -5.15
CA THR A 83 -13.52 16.78 -5.44
C THR A 83 -13.59 17.62 -4.17
N ASP A 84 -14.63 17.45 -3.36
CA ASP A 84 -14.88 18.23 -2.15
C ASP A 84 -13.79 17.99 -1.09
N VAL A 85 -13.36 16.74 -0.91
CA VAL A 85 -12.26 16.38 0.00
C VAL A 85 -10.95 17.01 -0.46
N LEU A 86 -10.59 16.87 -1.74
CA LEU A 86 -9.33 17.42 -2.27
C LEU A 86 -9.29 18.94 -2.19
N GLN A 87 -10.38 19.62 -2.56
CA GLN A 87 -10.46 21.08 -2.50
C GLN A 87 -10.38 21.58 -1.06
N THR A 88 -11.11 20.95 -0.15
CA THR A 88 -11.10 21.34 1.27
C THR A 88 -9.74 21.08 1.89
N PHE A 89 -9.13 19.93 1.62
CA PHE A 89 -7.80 19.62 2.09
C PHE A 89 -6.73 20.56 1.53
N ASN A 90 -6.79 20.89 0.24
CA ASN A 90 -5.89 21.86 -0.36
C ASN A 90 -6.06 23.26 0.27
N ALA A 91 -7.29 23.66 0.58
CA ALA A 91 -7.53 24.91 1.32
C ALA A 91 -6.93 24.88 2.73
N CYS A 92 -7.04 23.75 3.44
CA CYS A 92 -6.39 23.53 4.75
C CYS A 92 -4.87 23.62 4.65
N ILE A 93 -4.24 23.01 3.64
CA ILE A 93 -2.78 23.07 3.46
C ILE A 93 -2.32 24.53 3.26
N ASN A 94 -3.05 25.30 2.45
CA ASN A 94 -2.70 26.69 2.18
C ASN A 94 -2.97 27.62 3.38
N ASN A 95 -3.81 27.20 4.33
CA ASN A 95 -4.17 27.97 5.52
C ASN A 95 -4.22 27.06 6.76
N PRO A 96 -3.07 26.52 7.22
CA PRO A 96 -3.03 25.47 8.23
C PRO A 96 -3.55 25.91 9.61
N ASN A 97 -3.53 27.21 9.88
CA ASN A 97 -4.01 27.79 11.14
C ASN A 97 -5.53 28.07 11.15
N SER A 98 -6.23 27.82 10.04
CA SER A 98 -7.68 28.05 9.97
C SER A 98 -8.45 26.90 10.60
N LEU A 99 -8.88 27.09 11.85
CA LEU A 99 -9.72 26.13 12.57
C LEU A 99 -11.02 25.83 11.81
N GLU A 100 -11.61 26.82 11.16
CA GLU A 100 -12.85 26.66 10.37
C GLU A 100 -12.66 25.63 9.24
N LEU A 101 -11.58 25.74 8.46
CA LEU A 101 -11.30 24.82 7.36
C LEU A 101 -11.00 23.41 7.87
N VAL A 102 -10.24 23.30 8.97
CA VAL A 102 -9.91 22.01 9.58
C VAL A 102 -11.15 21.32 10.16
N THR A 103 -12.04 22.06 10.79
CA THR A 103 -13.34 21.55 11.25
C THR A 103 -14.20 21.12 10.08
N ARG A 104 -14.30 21.93 9.01
CA ARG A 104 -15.05 21.57 7.80
C ARG A 104 -14.55 20.29 7.14
N LEU A 105 -13.23 20.10 7.05
CA LEU A 105 -12.64 18.85 6.56
C LEU A 105 -13.01 17.67 7.46
N SER A 106 -12.98 17.89 8.78
CA SER A 106 -13.31 16.85 9.75
C SER A 106 -14.79 16.46 9.62
N ASP A 107 -15.71 17.41 9.62
CA ASP A 107 -17.15 17.14 9.45
C ASP A 107 -17.44 16.42 8.12
N MET A 108 -16.82 16.86 7.03
CA MET A 108 -16.96 16.21 5.73
C MET A 108 -16.48 14.75 5.75
N VAL A 109 -15.34 14.47 6.39
CA VAL A 109 -14.85 13.09 6.52
C VAL A 109 -15.77 12.26 7.42
N TYR A 110 -16.38 12.85 8.44
CA TYR A 110 -17.35 12.15 9.28
C TYR A 110 -18.57 11.75 8.46
N ASP A 111 -19.15 12.69 7.73
CA ASP A 111 -20.31 12.46 6.87
C ASP A 111 -20.00 11.39 5.80
N ILE A 112 -18.81 11.42 5.20
CA ILE A 112 -18.37 10.39 4.24
C ILE A 112 -18.31 9.00 4.90
N LEU A 113 -17.74 8.90 6.10
CA LEU A 113 -17.61 7.62 6.79
C LEU A 113 -18.96 7.08 7.28
N ASP A 114 -19.86 7.97 7.71
CA ASP A 114 -21.23 7.63 8.10
C ASP A 114 -22.04 7.14 6.89
N LEU A 115 -21.99 7.90 5.78
CA LEU A 115 -22.63 7.50 4.52
C LEU A 115 -22.06 6.19 3.96
N ALA A 116 -20.77 5.90 4.19
CA ALA A 116 -20.13 4.65 3.78
C ALA A 116 -20.35 3.49 4.77
N ASP A 117 -21.20 3.66 5.80
CA ASP A 117 -21.49 2.68 6.86
C ASP A 117 -20.24 2.19 7.62
N ILE A 118 -19.23 3.07 7.81
CA ILE A 118 -17.96 2.72 8.45
C ILE A 118 -18.03 2.90 9.97
N ASN A 119 -18.12 1.77 10.68
CA ASN A 119 -17.96 1.73 12.13
C ASN A 119 -16.48 1.84 12.52
N LEU A 120 -16.03 3.05 12.87
CA LEU A 120 -14.65 3.33 13.25
C LEU A 120 -14.13 2.48 14.45
N PRO A 121 -14.87 2.32 15.56
CA PRO A 121 -14.46 1.41 16.64
C PRO A 121 -14.18 -0.02 16.16
N LYS A 122 -15.05 -0.57 15.31
CA LYS A 122 -14.86 -1.89 14.71
C LYS A 122 -13.64 -1.93 13.80
N ALA A 123 -13.48 -0.93 12.93
CA ALA A 123 -12.34 -0.82 12.03
C ALA A 123 -11.01 -0.75 12.79
N LEU A 124 -10.95 -0.03 13.92
CA LEU A 124 -9.79 -0.01 14.82
C LEU A 124 -9.58 -1.34 15.55
N GLY A 125 -10.68 -2.02 15.90
CA GLY A 125 -10.69 -3.38 16.46
C GLY A 125 -10.00 -4.39 15.54
N GLU A 126 -10.23 -4.31 14.24
CA GLU A 126 -9.59 -5.12 13.19
C GLU A 126 -8.18 -4.63 12.86
N PHE A 127 -7.97 -3.31 12.73
CA PHE A 127 -6.70 -2.69 12.36
C PHE A 127 -5.56 -3.01 13.33
N GLY A 128 -5.86 -3.04 14.63
CA GLY A 128 -4.87 -3.32 15.68
C GLY A 128 -4.19 -4.69 15.48
N PRO A 129 -4.93 -5.81 15.58
CA PRO A 129 -4.41 -7.14 15.33
C PRO A 129 -3.90 -7.34 13.90
N CYS A 130 -4.60 -6.83 12.88
CA CYS A 130 -4.30 -7.15 11.49
C CYS A 130 -3.09 -6.40 10.93
N ILE A 131 -2.93 -5.12 11.28
CA ILE A 131 -1.89 -4.24 10.72
C ILE A 131 -0.89 -3.81 11.78
N GLN A 132 -1.35 -3.20 12.89
CA GLN A 132 -0.44 -2.59 13.88
C GLN A 132 0.54 -3.60 14.49
N GLN A 133 0.17 -4.88 14.65
CA GLN A 133 1.06 -5.88 15.25
C GLN A 133 2.39 -6.07 14.50
N TRP A 134 2.35 -6.06 13.17
CA TRP A 134 3.52 -6.32 12.32
C TRP A 134 4.06 -5.03 11.67
N CYS A 135 3.19 -4.07 11.38
CA CYS A 135 3.53 -2.76 10.85
C CYS A 135 2.82 -1.70 11.70
N PRO A 136 3.38 -1.37 12.87
CA PRO A 136 2.84 -0.25 13.60
C PRO A 136 2.92 1.02 12.73
N ILE A 137 1.91 1.90 12.82
CA ILE A 137 1.83 3.13 11.99
C ILE A 137 1.32 4.30 12.83
N ILE A 138 0.29 4.05 13.63
CA ILE A 138 -0.34 5.02 14.52
C ILE A 138 0.13 4.76 15.94
N PRO A 139 0.61 5.78 16.69
CA PRO A 139 0.91 5.68 18.11
C PRO A 139 -0.21 5.06 18.95
N GLU A 140 0.15 4.30 19.97
CA GLU A 140 -0.80 3.49 20.74
C GLU A 140 -1.82 4.34 21.53
N ASP A 141 -1.42 5.53 21.97
CA ASP A 141 -2.26 6.50 22.70
C ASP A 141 -3.41 7.07 21.85
N ILE A 142 -3.29 6.95 20.52
CA ILE A 142 -4.27 7.40 19.54
C ILE A 142 -5.25 6.26 19.15
N LEU A 143 -4.94 5.00 19.46
CA LEU A 143 -5.70 3.83 18.99
C LEU A 143 -6.80 3.34 19.94
N ARG A 144 -6.65 3.46 21.27
CA ARG A 144 -7.64 2.95 22.24
C ARG A 144 -7.70 3.75 23.55
N GLY A 145 -8.87 4.27 23.90
CA GLY A 145 -9.30 4.57 25.27
C GLY A 145 -8.63 5.78 25.94
N GLY A 146 -7.89 6.60 25.20
CA GLY A 146 -7.31 7.87 25.67
C GLY A 146 -8.13 9.10 25.23
N PHE A 147 -7.79 10.29 25.74
CA PHE A 147 -8.38 11.57 25.30
C PHE A 147 -8.15 11.88 23.80
N ASN A 148 -7.20 11.18 23.16
CA ASN A 148 -6.80 11.35 21.77
C ASN A 148 -7.29 10.23 20.82
N ASP A 149 -8.16 9.33 21.29
CA ASP A 149 -8.65 8.17 20.53
C ASP A 149 -9.29 8.58 19.18
N LEU A 150 -8.87 7.95 18.07
CA LEU A 150 -9.39 8.23 16.73
C LEU A 150 -10.89 7.96 16.57
N SER A 151 -11.45 7.10 17.42
CA SER A 151 -12.89 6.78 17.46
C SER A 151 -13.72 7.78 18.26
N GLN A 152 -13.10 8.66 19.04
CA GLN A 152 -13.84 9.69 19.78
C GLN A 152 -14.40 10.77 18.85
N ASP A 153 -15.49 11.38 19.32
CA ASP A 153 -16.32 12.36 18.63
C ASP A 153 -15.49 13.39 17.82
N MET A 154 -15.60 13.31 16.49
CA MET A 154 -14.76 14.04 15.52
C MET A 154 -14.83 15.56 15.70
N ARG A 155 -15.90 16.05 16.32
CA ARG A 155 -16.16 17.48 16.60
C ARG A 155 -15.35 18.02 17.77
N ARG A 156 -14.77 17.17 18.62
CA ARG A 156 -14.05 17.60 19.84
C ARG A 156 -12.56 17.84 19.61
N THR A 157 -11.95 17.21 18.60
CA THR A 157 -10.52 17.35 18.28
C THR A 157 -10.30 17.44 16.76
N PRO A 158 -10.71 18.56 16.11
CA PRO A 158 -10.57 18.73 14.67
C PRO A 158 -9.08 18.78 14.29
N GLY A 159 -8.71 18.06 13.22
CA GLY A 159 -7.32 17.99 12.78
C GLY A 159 -7.21 17.35 11.41
N ALA A 160 -6.61 18.07 10.45
CA ALA A 160 -6.52 17.60 9.06
C ALA A 160 -5.84 16.23 8.97
N GLY A 161 -4.72 16.05 9.67
CA GLY A 161 -4.02 14.77 9.76
C GLY A 161 -4.88 13.63 10.32
N ARG A 162 -5.64 13.88 11.39
CA ARG A 162 -6.54 12.88 11.99
C ARG A 162 -7.65 12.47 11.03
N SER A 163 -8.24 13.43 10.31
CA SER A 163 -9.27 13.16 9.30
C SER A 163 -8.72 12.30 8.17
N LEU A 164 -7.48 12.55 7.72
CA LEU A 164 -6.82 11.70 6.74
C LEU A 164 -6.52 10.30 7.27
N LEU A 165 -6.09 10.15 8.53
CA LEU A 165 -5.85 8.83 9.13
C LEU A 165 -7.14 8.00 9.19
N ARG A 166 -8.31 8.62 9.42
CA ARG A 166 -9.61 7.92 9.39
C ARG A 166 -9.99 7.45 7.98
N LEU A 167 -9.77 8.28 6.95
CA LEU A 167 -9.89 7.82 5.56
C LEU A 167 -8.89 6.70 5.24
N GLY A 168 -7.68 6.77 5.79
CA GLY A 168 -6.68 5.71 5.73
C GLY A 168 -7.17 4.41 6.38
N LEU A 169 -7.82 4.48 7.54
CA LEU A 169 -8.42 3.32 8.22
C LEU A 169 -9.48 2.67 7.34
N TRP A 170 -10.36 3.48 6.73
CA TRP A 170 -11.32 2.97 5.76
C TRP A 170 -10.64 2.29 4.57
N LEU A 171 -9.57 2.90 4.02
CA LEU A 171 -8.80 2.35 2.91
C LEU A 171 -8.21 0.97 3.24
N VAL A 172 -7.51 0.83 4.37
CA VAL A 172 -6.88 -0.46 4.74
C VAL A 172 -7.92 -1.50 5.16
N SER A 173 -9.10 -1.09 5.64
CA SER A 173 -10.22 -1.97 5.98
C SER A 173 -11.02 -2.46 4.77
N ARG A 174 -10.77 -1.95 3.56
CA ARG A 174 -11.52 -2.35 2.36
C ARG A 174 -11.33 -3.83 2.05
N ARG A 175 -12.44 -4.49 1.74
CA ARG A 175 -12.46 -5.87 1.26
C ARG A 175 -12.54 -5.92 -0.27
N PRO A 176 -11.98 -6.96 -0.90
CA PRO A 176 -12.28 -7.35 -2.27
C PRO A 176 -13.78 -7.36 -2.57
N CYS A 177 -14.11 -7.11 -3.83
CA CYS A 177 -15.48 -7.12 -4.33
C CYS A 177 -15.43 -7.54 -5.80
N SER A 178 -16.07 -8.66 -6.13
CA SER A 178 -16.17 -9.15 -7.51
C SER A 178 -17.05 -8.25 -8.39
N HIS A 179 -18.01 -7.55 -7.78
CA HIS A 179 -18.93 -6.62 -8.47
C HIS A 179 -18.37 -5.21 -8.65
N CYS A 180 -17.30 -4.88 -7.93
CA CYS A 180 -16.71 -3.56 -7.92
C CYS A 180 -15.47 -3.59 -8.81
N GLY A 181 -15.25 -2.52 -9.58
CA GLY A 181 -14.07 -2.40 -10.43
C GLY A 181 -12.75 -2.64 -9.66
N GLN A 182 -11.68 -2.89 -10.42
CA GLN A 182 -10.36 -3.17 -9.86
C GLN A 182 -9.92 -2.07 -8.87
N VAL A 183 -9.09 -2.42 -7.88
CA VAL A 183 -8.58 -1.50 -6.84
C VAL A 183 -8.08 -0.14 -7.38
N PRO A 184 -7.33 -0.07 -8.50
CA PRO A 184 -6.89 1.22 -9.07
C PRO A 184 -8.02 2.16 -9.51
N GLN A 185 -9.24 1.64 -9.69
CA GLN A 185 -10.43 2.41 -10.07
C GLN A 185 -11.17 2.98 -8.85
N SER A 186 -10.77 2.63 -7.62
CA SER A 186 -11.41 3.17 -6.42
C SER A 186 -11.24 4.68 -6.32
N GLY A 187 -12.35 5.38 -6.05
CA GLY A 187 -12.37 6.81 -5.75
C GLY A 187 -11.57 7.14 -4.50
N LEU A 188 -11.76 6.37 -3.42
CA LEU A 188 -11.00 6.54 -2.18
C LEU A 188 -9.49 6.37 -2.39
N TYR A 189 -9.06 5.26 -2.99
CA TYR A 189 -7.64 4.98 -3.22
C TYR A 189 -6.97 6.10 -4.03
N ARG A 190 -7.58 6.52 -5.15
CA ARG A 190 -7.06 7.62 -5.99
C ARG A 190 -7.03 8.94 -5.23
N THR A 191 -8.06 9.25 -4.46
CA THR A 191 -8.12 10.45 -3.62
C THR A 191 -6.97 10.45 -2.61
N MET A 192 -6.70 9.32 -1.94
CA MET A 192 -5.60 9.18 -0.99
C MET A 192 -4.23 9.33 -1.67
N LYS A 193 -4.04 8.80 -2.88
CA LYS A 193 -2.83 9.02 -3.68
C LYS A 193 -2.64 10.48 -4.08
N GLN A 194 -3.71 11.19 -4.44
CA GLN A 194 -3.66 12.63 -4.74
C GLN A 194 -3.32 13.45 -3.48
N ILE A 195 -3.90 13.11 -2.33
CA ILE A 195 -3.56 13.70 -1.03
C ILE A 195 -2.09 13.48 -0.69
N GLN A 196 -1.56 12.26 -0.89
CA GLN A 196 -0.14 11.95 -0.70
C GLN A 196 0.74 12.85 -1.58
N ALA A 197 0.40 13.01 -2.85
CA ALA A 197 1.13 13.89 -3.77
C ALA A 197 1.09 15.37 -3.31
N LEU A 198 -0.07 15.86 -2.87
CA LEU A 198 -0.21 17.23 -2.34
C LEU A 198 0.64 17.44 -1.08
N LEU A 199 0.70 16.45 -0.19
CA LEU A 199 1.54 16.49 1.01
C LEU A 199 3.03 16.52 0.66
N GLN A 200 3.45 15.82 -0.41
CA GLN A 200 4.84 15.82 -0.88
C GLN A 200 5.27 17.12 -1.55
N CYS A 201 4.32 17.91 -2.06
CA CYS A 201 4.62 19.23 -2.63
C CYS A 201 4.89 20.31 -1.58
N ARG A 202 4.69 20.02 -0.28
CA ARG A 202 4.90 20.97 0.80
C ARG A 202 6.37 21.03 1.21
N SER A 203 6.80 22.20 1.68
CA SER A 203 8.10 22.38 2.33
C SER A 203 8.15 21.83 3.75
N GLU A 204 7.01 21.73 4.42
CA GLU A 204 6.89 21.30 5.81
C GLU A 204 6.80 19.77 5.90
N LEU A 205 7.63 19.19 6.76
CA LEU A 205 7.61 17.75 7.02
C LEU A 205 6.48 17.43 8.01
N SER A 206 5.70 16.39 7.72
CA SER A 206 4.61 15.91 8.57
C SER A 206 4.76 14.41 8.79
N LEU A 207 4.65 14.00 10.05
CA LEU A 207 4.61 12.59 10.43
C LEU A 207 3.39 11.90 9.81
N GLU A 208 2.26 12.60 9.75
CA GLU A 208 1.03 12.11 9.15
C GLU A 208 1.20 11.83 7.66
N ALA A 209 1.95 12.64 6.92
CA ALA A 209 2.25 12.35 5.52
C ALA A 209 3.01 11.01 5.36
N PHE A 210 3.89 10.68 6.29
CA PHE A 210 4.56 9.37 6.32
C PHE A 210 3.57 8.25 6.71
N GLN A 211 2.75 8.45 7.73
CA GLN A 211 1.74 7.47 8.16
C GLN A 211 0.74 7.15 7.04
N ILE A 212 0.25 8.17 6.33
CA ILE A 212 -0.62 8.00 5.17
C ILE A 212 0.08 7.22 4.06
N SER A 213 1.35 7.51 3.78
CA SER A 213 2.14 6.76 2.81
C SER A 213 2.25 5.28 3.21
N MET A 214 2.49 4.98 4.49
CA MET A 214 2.53 3.61 5.01
C MET A 214 1.17 2.89 4.88
N MET A 215 0.06 3.56 5.21
CA MET A 215 -1.28 2.95 5.10
C MET A 215 -1.65 2.64 3.64
N ILE A 216 -1.31 3.55 2.71
CA ILE A 216 -1.50 3.32 1.27
C ILE A 216 -0.65 2.12 0.82
N ALA A 217 0.63 2.06 1.19
CA ALA A 217 1.51 0.97 0.79
C ALA A 217 1.10 -0.39 1.39
N VAL A 218 0.58 -0.42 2.62
CA VAL A 218 -0.04 -1.63 3.21
C VAL A 218 -1.25 -2.08 2.40
N HIS A 219 -2.14 -1.15 2.04
CA HIS A 219 -3.30 -1.46 1.20
C HIS A 219 -2.87 -2.02 -0.17
N GLU A 220 -1.93 -1.35 -0.85
CA GLU A 220 -1.41 -1.79 -2.15
C GLU A 220 -0.78 -3.19 -2.06
N THR A 221 0.00 -3.46 -1.00
CA THR A 221 0.59 -4.78 -0.75
C THR A 221 -0.48 -5.86 -0.54
N GLY A 222 -1.47 -5.59 0.31
CA GLY A 222 -2.57 -6.52 0.60
C GLY A 222 -3.47 -6.82 -0.60
N HIS A 223 -3.49 -5.94 -1.60
CA HIS A 223 -4.29 -6.10 -2.79
C HIS A 223 -3.51 -6.50 -4.04
N GLY A 224 -2.22 -6.85 -3.92
CA GLY A 224 -1.41 -7.32 -5.04
C GLY A 224 -1.01 -6.22 -6.04
N LEU A 225 -0.80 -5.00 -5.54
CA LEU A 225 -0.32 -3.85 -6.30
C LEU A 225 1.15 -3.56 -5.95
N GLN A 226 2.04 -4.55 -6.06
CA GLN A 226 3.41 -4.46 -5.54
C GLN A 226 4.24 -3.35 -6.19
N ALA A 227 4.06 -3.08 -7.49
CA ALA A 227 4.76 -1.99 -8.17
C ALA A 227 4.34 -0.61 -7.60
N GLN A 228 3.04 -0.43 -7.31
CA GLN A 228 2.51 0.77 -6.68
C GLN A 228 2.97 0.87 -5.22
N ALA A 229 2.92 -0.22 -4.46
CA ALA A 229 3.45 -0.30 -3.11
C ALA A 229 4.92 0.11 -3.06
N PHE A 230 5.72 -0.37 -4.01
CA PHE A 230 7.12 -0.01 -4.14
C PHE A 230 7.31 1.50 -4.35
N GLN A 231 6.54 2.10 -5.26
CA GLN A 231 6.59 3.56 -5.51
C GLN A 231 6.14 4.38 -4.29
N THR A 232 5.01 4.01 -3.69
CA THR A 232 4.46 4.68 -2.50
C THR A 232 5.44 4.65 -1.33
N LEU A 233 6.01 3.47 -1.06
CA LEU A 233 6.94 3.28 0.04
C LEU A 233 8.30 3.93 -0.24
N SER A 234 8.75 3.98 -1.49
CA SER A 234 9.96 4.74 -1.90
C SER A 234 9.85 6.23 -1.54
N SER A 235 8.72 6.86 -1.84
CA SER A 235 8.48 8.25 -1.43
C SER A 235 8.36 8.38 0.09
N GLY A 236 7.73 7.41 0.76
CA GLY A 236 7.68 7.34 2.23
C GLY A 236 9.07 7.24 2.85
N ALA A 237 9.98 6.49 2.24
CA ALA A 237 11.36 6.34 2.69
C ALA A 237 12.15 7.63 2.62
N ALA A 238 11.97 8.41 1.54
CA ALA A 238 12.56 9.74 1.43
C ALA A 238 12.04 10.67 2.55
N LEU A 239 10.73 10.66 2.79
CA LEU A 239 10.12 11.46 3.85
C LEU A 239 10.60 11.06 5.25
N LEU A 240 10.72 9.76 5.54
CA LEU A 240 11.19 9.26 6.83
C LEU A 240 12.63 9.71 7.14
N ARG A 241 13.52 9.69 6.13
CA ARG A 241 14.90 10.19 6.29
C ARG A 241 14.92 11.68 6.62
N MET A 242 14.05 12.47 5.99
CA MET A 242 13.92 13.90 6.28
C MET A 242 13.37 14.15 7.68
N LEU A 243 12.35 13.40 8.09
CA LEU A 243 11.79 13.47 9.45
C LEU A 243 12.82 13.11 10.52
N ASP A 244 13.61 12.05 10.30
CA ASP A 244 14.68 11.63 11.23
C ASP A 244 15.73 12.73 11.39
N LEU A 245 16.16 13.33 10.28
CA LEU A 245 17.11 14.44 10.31
C LEU A 245 16.56 15.65 11.08
N ASP A 246 15.29 16.01 10.84
CA ASP A 246 14.65 17.13 11.51
C ASP A 246 14.47 16.89 13.02
N ALA A 247 13.95 15.72 13.41
CA ALA A 247 13.75 15.35 14.80
C ALA A 247 15.08 15.34 15.60
N ARG A 248 16.17 14.86 14.98
CA ARG A 248 17.51 14.84 15.58
C ARG A 248 18.10 16.25 15.72
N LYS A 249 17.88 17.13 14.74
CA LYS A 249 18.28 18.54 14.83
C LYS A 249 17.53 19.26 15.95
N SER A 250 16.22 19.01 16.05
CA SER A 250 15.33 19.61 17.05
C SER A 250 15.46 18.99 18.45
N LYS A 251 16.12 17.83 18.57
CA LYS A 251 16.33 17.07 19.83
C LYS A 251 15.03 16.71 20.56
N ILE A 252 13.95 16.46 19.82
CA ILE A 252 12.63 16.12 20.39
C ILE A 252 12.58 14.61 20.64
N VAL A 253 12.89 14.19 21.88
CA VAL A 253 13.04 12.77 22.26
C VAL A 253 11.83 11.90 21.83
N GLY A 254 10.60 12.32 22.12
CA GLY A 254 9.42 11.52 21.76
C GLY A 254 9.19 11.34 20.26
N GLN A 255 9.62 12.31 19.42
CA GLN A 255 9.58 12.16 17.97
C GLN A 255 10.66 11.20 17.47
N ILE A 256 11.86 11.26 18.07
CA ILE A 256 12.95 10.33 17.76
C ILE A 256 12.50 8.89 18.05
N ASP A 257 11.95 8.63 19.24
CA ASP A 257 11.46 7.29 19.60
C ASP A 257 10.40 6.79 18.62
N THR A 258 9.53 7.69 18.17
CA THR A 258 8.49 7.37 17.17
C THR A 258 9.09 6.99 15.83
N ILE A 259 10.07 7.77 15.37
CA ILE A 259 10.77 7.54 14.10
C ILE A 259 11.56 6.22 14.15
N GLU A 260 12.18 5.87 15.28
CA GLU A 260 12.97 4.64 15.40
C GLU A 260 12.13 3.38 15.20
N TRP A 261 10.94 3.27 15.83
CA TRP A 261 10.08 2.12 15.58
C TRP A 261 9.43 2.17 14.19
N MET A 262 9.19 3.36 13.63
CA MET A 262 8.68 3.53 12.27
C MET A 262 9.68 3.07 11.20
N LYS A 263 10.99 3.29 11.41
CA LYS A 263 12.05 2.71 10.55
C LYS A 263 11.88 1.19 10.45
N VAL A 264 11.72 0.52 11.58
CA VAL A 264 11.50 -0.94 11.62
C VAL A 264 10.21 -1.34 10.91
N SER A 265 9.14 -0.56 11.08
CA SER A 265 7.85 -0.82 10.41
C SER A 265 7.94 -0.65 8.89
N MET A 266 8.74 0.32 8.44
CA MET A 266 9.06 0.51 7.03
C MET A 266 9.89 -0.62 6.47
N LEU A 267 10.91 -1.10 7.20
CA LEU A 267 11.66 -2.28 6.78
C LEU A 267 10.72 -3.48 6.64
N MET A 268 9.90 -3.79 7.66
CA MET A 268 8.93 -4.89 7.58
C MET A 268 8.07 -4.83 6.32
N LEU A 269 7.49 -3.67 6.01
CA LEU A 269 6.68 -3.49 4.80
C LEU A 269 7.50 -3.62 3.51
N ASP A 270 8.70 -3.07 3.47
CA ASP A 270 9.62 -3.17 2.32
C ASP A 270 9.99 -4.63 2.00
N ARG A 271 10.09 -5.51 3.01
CA ARG A 271 10.35 -6.94 2.79
C ARG A 271 9.07 -7.69 2.43
N MET A 272 7.92 -7.27 2.96
CA MET A 272 6.63 -7.86 2.61
C MET A 272 6.27 -7.67 1.14
N ILE A 273 6.63 -6.55 0.51
CA ILE A 273 6.35 -6.28 -0.91
C ILE A 273 6.87 -7.42 -1.80
N PRO A 274 8.19 -7.72 -1.88
CA PRO A 274 8.70 -8.80 -2.71
C PRO A 274 8.34 -10.19 -2.16
N ILE A 275 8.23 -10.40 -0.83
CA ILE A 275 7.80 -11.69 -0.27
C ILE A 275 6.40 -12.07 -0.78
N SER A 276 5.49 -11.09 -0.87
CA SER A 276 4.13 -11.33 -1.35
C SER A 276 4.05 -11.73 -2.82
N MET A 277 5.15 -11.65 -3.59
CA MET A 277 5.17 -11.99 -5.00
C MET A 277 5.49 -13.48 -5.22
N PRO A 278 4.64 -14.22 -5.96
CA PRO A 278 4.90 -15.63 -6.24
C PRO A 278 5.97 -15.85 -7.33
N VAL A 279 6.10 -14.93 -8.29
CA VAL A 279 6.90 -15.16 -9.52
C VAL A 279 7.99 -14.12 -9.75
N GLU A 280 7.66 -12.84 -9.64
CA GLU A 280 8.61 -11.74 -9.89
C GLU A 280 9.38 -11.38 -8.62
N SER A 281 10.59 -10.83 -8.79
CA SER A 281 11.41 -10.31 -7.69
C SER A 281 11.71 -8.84 -7.92
N LEU A 282 11.06 -7.99 -7.13
CA LEU A 282 11.41 -6.57 -7.02
C LEU A 282 12.65 -6.40 -6.13
N PRO A 283 13.48 -5.36 -6.37
CA PRO A 283 14.54 -5.00 -5.44
C PRO A 283 13.95 -4.44 -4.14
N LEU A 284 14.78 -4.31 -3.11
CA LEU A 284 14.40 -3.58 -1.88
C LEU A 284 14.52 -2.07 -2.09
N ILE A 285 13.60 -1.32 -1.45
CA ILE A 285 13.67 0.15 -1.39
C ILE A 285 14.74 0.56 -0.38
N VAL A 286 14.84 -0.18 0.72
CA VAL A 286 15.81 0.07 1.79
C VAL A 286 16.71 -1.15 1.91
N SER A 287 17.79 -1.12 1.12
CA SER A 287 18.80 -2.16 1.06
C SER A 287 19.53 -2.36 2.39
N SER A 288 20.25 -3.47 2.53
CA SER A 288 21.11 -3.77 3.68
C SER A 288 22.16 -2.68 3.94
N VAL A 289 22.66 -2.04 2.88
CA VAL A 289 23.65 -0.96 2.96
C VAL A 289 23.06 0.44 3.16
N ASP A 290 21.74 0.60 3.07
CA ASP A 290 21.05 1.87 3.27
C ASP A 290 21.25 2.40 4.70
N SER A 291 21.22 3.73 4.84
CA SER A 291 21.39 4.38 6.15
C SER A 291 20.33 3.93 7.15
N ILE A 292 19.08 3.73 6.74
CA ILE A 292 18.01 3.25 7.65
C ILE A 292 18.37 1.85 8.18
N SER A 293 18.73 0.91 7.30
CA SER A 293 19.12 -0.45 7.71
C SER A 293 20.31 -0.44 8.66
N LYS A 294 21.34 0.35 8.37
CA LYS A 294 22.52 0.50 9.25
C LYS A 294 22.17 1.05 10.62
N HIS A 295 21.34 2.08 10.69
CA HIS A 295 20.89 2.64 11.97
C HIS A 295 20.10 1.60 12.79
N VAL A 296 19.17 0.89 12.15
CA VAL A 296 18.38 -0.16 12.82
C VAL A 296 19.30 -1.29 13.29
N ALA A 297 20.23 -1.75 12.46
CA ALA A 297 21.18 -2.81 12.83
C ALA A 297 22.06 -2.42 14.02
N GLN A 298 22.50 -1.17 14.11
CA GLN A 298 23.27 -0.66 15.25
C GLN A 298 22.43 -0.57 16.55
N ALA A 299 21.13 -0.31 16.43
CA ALA A 299 20.22 -0.21 17.57
C ALA A 299 19.77 -1.57 18.10
N VAL A 300 19.77 -2.61 17.25
CA VAL A 300 19.39 -3.98 17.63
C VAL A 300 20.55 -4.64 18.37
N GLY A 301 20.40 -4.78 19.69
CA GLY A 301 21.35 -5.54 20.51
C GLY A 301 21.37 -7.05 20.20
N PRO A 302 22.29 -7.82 20.80
CA PRO A 302 22.43 -9.26 20.54
C PRO A 302 21.34 -10.12 21.22
N SER A 303 20.57 -9.56 22.14
CA SER A 303 19.60 -10.30 22.94
C SER A 303 18.21 -9.69 22.88
N ILE A 304 17.22 -10.56 22.68
CA ILE A 304 15.80 -10.16 22.69
C ILE A 304 15.44 -9.58 24.07
N PRO A 305 14.89 -8.35 24.16
CA PRO A 305 14.43 -7.73 25.39
C PRO A 305 13.38 -8.58 26.14
N PRO A 306 13.26 -8.41 27.47
CA PRO A 306 12.23 -9.10 28.25
C PRO A 306 10.81 -8.69 27.79
N PRO A 307 9.78 -9.53 28.03
CA PRO A 307 8.40 -9.18 27.76
C PRO A 307 8.01 -7.86 28.46
N SER A 308 7.29 -7.00 27.73
CA SER A 308 6.71 -5.79 28.33
C SER A 308 5.44 -6.15 29.10
N PRO A 309 5.14 -5.46 30.23
CA PRO A 309 3.89 -5.64 30.97
C PRO A 309 2.64 -5.43 30.11
N ARG A 310 2.75 -4.59 29.07
CA ARG A 310 1.69 -4.36 28.09
C ARG A 310 2.15 -4.82 26.71
N PRO A 311 1.37 -5.65 26.01
CA PRO A 311 1.78 -6.26 24.74
C PRO A 311 1.67 -5.32 23.52
N TYR A 312 1.98 -4.03 23.69
CA TYR A 312 1.88 -3.04 22.60
C TYR A 312 2.74 -3.42 21.40
N ALA A 313 2.23 -3.10 20.22
CA ALA A 313 2.93 -3.37 18.97
C ALA A 313 4.32 -2.70 18.96
N SER A 314 4.40 -1.49 19.50
CA SER A 314 5.60 -0.67 19.64
C SER A 314 6.52 -1.04 20.82
N SER A 315 6.22 -2.11 21.58
CA SER A 315 7.06 -2.52 22.72
C SER A 315 8.49 -2.90 22.31
N PRO A 316 9.52 -2.64 23.16
CA PRO A 316 10.93 -2.89 22.82
C PRO A 316 11.21 -4.32 22.33
N ARG A 317 10.59 -5.32 22.95
CA ARG A 317 10.71 -6.73 22.55
C ARG A 317 10.21 -6.97 21.13
N LYS A 318 9.03 -6.44 20.78
CA LYS A 318 8.44 -6.63 19.45
C LYS A 318 9.19 -5.85 18.37
N VAL A 319 9.60 -4.62 18.67
CA VAL A 319 10.43 -3.80 17.77
C VAL A 319 11.74 -4.51 17.49
N HIS A 320 12.42 -5.05 18.51
CA HIS A 320 13.65 -5.80 18.34
C HIS A 320 13.49 -7.03 17.45
N ILE A 321 12.47 -7.86 17.69
CA ILE A 321 12.20 -9.06 16.88
C ILE A 321 11.95 -8.68 15.42
N ARG A 322 11.07 -7.70 15.15
CA ARG A 322 10.78 -7.24 13.79
C ARG A 322 12.01 -6.68 13.10
N ALA A 323 12.84 -5.93 13.83
CA ALA A 323 14.08 -5.37 13.29
C ALA A 323 15.07 -6.45 12.88
N ALA A 324 15.35 -7.41 13.78
CA ALA A 324 16.26 -8.53 13.51
C ALA A 324 15.80 -9.35 12.30
N VAL A 325 14.51 -9.69 12.24
CA VAL A 325 13.92 -10.45 11.12
C VAL A 325 13.96 -9.64 9.82
N SER A 326 13.58 -8.36 9.84
CA SER A 326 13.56 -7.52 8.64
C SER A 326 14.95 -7.34 8.04
N LEU A 327 15.98 -7.22 8.88
CA LEU A 327 17.36 -7.14 8.45
C LEU A 327 17.80 -8.47 7.80
N ALA A 328 17.64 -9.59 8.51
CA ALA A 328 18.02 -10.91 7.99
C ALA A 328 17.27 -11.27 6.70
N SER A 329 15.97 -11.00 6.64
CA SER A 329 15.15 -11.22 5.43
C SER A 329 15.55 -10.27 4.29
N GLY A 330 16.09 -9.09 4.60
CA GLY A 330 16.63 -8.16 3.60
C GLY A 330 17.78 -8.78 2.80
N HIS A 331 18.78 -9.34 3.49
CA HIS A 331 19.91 -10.05 2.86
C HIS A 331 19.44 -11.19 1.94
N VAL A 332 18.44 -11.95 2.40
CA VAL A 332 17.81 -13.02 1.61
C VAL A 332 17.19 -12.48 0.32
N LEU A 333 16.39 -11.42 0.41
CA LEU A 333 15.66 -10.88 -0.74
C LEU A 333 16.60 -10.21 -1.75
N GLU A 334 17.67 -9.57 -1.29
CA GLU A 334 18.73 -9.02 -2.16
C GLU A 334 19.46 -10.13 -2.92
N TYR A 335 19.80 -11.22 -2.23
CA TYR A 335 20.40 -12.39 -2.85
C TYR A 335 19.49 -12.98 -3.93
N ILE A 336 18.21 -13.22 -3.59
CA ILE A 336 17.20 -13.76 -4.51
C ILE A 336 17.04 -12.86 -5.74
N HIS A 337 16.94 -11.54 -5.52
CA HIS A 337 16.83 -10.57 -6.60
C HIS A 337 18.03 -10.64 -7.54
N ALA A 338 19.26 -10.63 -6.99
CA ALA A 338 20.48 -10.69 -7.78
C ALA A 338 20.52 -11.96 -8.65
N ILE A 339 20.27 -13.14 -8.09
CA ILE A 339 20.32 -14.39 -8.87
C ILE A 339 19.20 -14.48 -9.92
N HIS A 340 18.00 -13.96 -9.64
CA HIS A 340 16.90 -13.93 -10.60
C HIS A 340 17.18 -12.99 -11.78
N GLN A 341 17.83 -11.85 -11.51
CA GLN A 341 18.25 -10.89 -12.53
C GLN A 341 19.60 -11.26 -13.19
N LYS A 342 20.19 -12.41 -12.84
CA LYS A 342 21.52 -12.85 -13.31
C LYS A 342 22.63 -11.84 -13.01
N LEU A 343 22.51 -11.13 -11.91
CA LEU A 343 23.52 -10.24 -11.35
C LEU A 343 24.40 -11.02 -10.35
N THR A 344 25.59 -10.49 -10.07
CA THR A 344 26.45 -11.02 -9.00
C THR A 344 25.88 -10.58 -7.64
N PRO A 345 25.52 -11.51 -6.74
CA PRO A 345 25.10 -11.16 -5.39
C PRO A 345 26.24 -10.48 -4.61
N GLU A 346 25.91 -9.50 -3.77
CA GLU A 346 26.89 -8.84 -2.89
C GLU A 346 27.42 -9.81 -1.81
N GLU A 347 26.54 -10.68 -1.31
CA GLU A 347 26.85 -11.73 -0.34
C GLU A 347 26.67 -13.11 -0.96
N THR A 348 27.52 -14.05 -0.54
CA THR A 348 27.41 -15.44 -0.99
C THR A 348 26.20 -16.13 -0.36
N TYR A 349 25.70 -17.20 -0.99
CA TYR A 349 24.63 -18.02 -0.44
C TYR A 349 24.92 -18.46 1.01
N ASP A 350 26.16 -18.88 1.29
CA ASP A 350 26.55 -19.37 2.62
C ASP A 350 26.47 -18.27 3.69
N GLN A 351 26.86 -17.04 3.35
CA GLN A 351 26.76 -15.90 4.27
C GLN A 351 25.30 -15.55 4.56
N VAL A 352 24.47 -15.49 3.51
CA VAL A 352 23.04 -15.16 3.64
C VAL A 352 22.29 -16.26 4.41
N ASP A 353 22.59 -17.53 4.11
CA ASP A 353 22.07 -18.71 4.81
C ASP A 353 22.45 -18.69 6.29
N GLU A 354 23.69 -18.34 6.62
CA GLU A 354 24.13 -18.20 8.00
C GLU A 354 23.36 -17.09 8.73
N ILE A 355 23.21 -15.90 8.13
CA ILE A 355 22.49 -14.77 8.72
C ILE A 355 21.05 -15.15 9.08
N ILE A 356 20.30 -15.75 8.13
CA ILE A 356 18.90 -16.09 8.37
C ILE A 356 18.76 -17.24 9.38
N ASN A 357 19.66 -18.24 9.36
CA ASN A 357 19.64 -19.33 10.34
C ASN A 357 19.99 -18.85 11.75
N GLN A 358 20.94 -17.93 11.91
CA GLN A 358 21.23 -17.30 13.20
C GLN A 358 20.00 -16.53 13.73
N CYS A 359 19.28 -15.83 12.85
CA CYS A 359 18.02 -15.16 13.20
C CYS A 359 16.95 -16.18 13.67
N ILE A 360 16.73 -17.25 12.91
CA ILE A 360 15.78 -18.32 13.28
C ILE A 360 16.14 -18.94 14.63
N LYS A 361 17.42 -19.24 14.86
CA LYS A 361 17.91 -19.79 16.12
C LYS A 361 17.62 -18.87 17.31
N LEU A 362 17.85 -17.56 17.15
CA LEU A 362 17.53 -16.55 18.17
C LEU A 362 16.04 -16.56 18.55
N LEU A 363 15.15 -16.85 17.59
CA LEU A 363 13.70 -16.87 17.79
C LEU A 363 13.22 -18.18 18.45
N VAL A 364 13.85 -19.32 18.13
CA VAL A 364 13.46 -20.66 18.61
C VAL A 364 14.03 -20.97 20.00
N ASP A 365 15.28 -20.60 20.29
CA ASP A 365 16.00 -21.04 21.50
C ASP A 365 15.51 -20.42 22.83
N LYS A 366 14.47 -19.56 22.83
CA LYS A 366 13.99 -18.89 24.06
C LYS A 366 12.67 -19.52 24.62
N PRO A 367 12.70 -20.13 25.83
CA PRO A 367 11.65 -21.02 26.36
C PRO A 367 10.50 -20.28 27.07
N GLN A 368 10.12 -19.10 26.58
CA GLN A 368 8.90 -18.44 27.09
C GLN A 368 7.76 -18.79 26.14
N PRO A 369 6.54 -19.06 26.66
CA PRO A 369 5.44 -19.54 25.83
C PRO A 369 5.36 -18.68 24.59
N HIS A 370 5.60 -19.31 23.42
CA HIS A 370 5.51 -18.68 22.12
C HIS A 370 4.09 -18.15 21.99
N THR A 371 3.91 -16.93 22.47
CA THR A 371 2.64 -16.26 22.44
C THR A 371 2.43 -15.95 20.97
N TRP A 372 1.24 -16.29 20.46
CA TRP A 372 0.78 -15.95 19.11
C TRP A 372 1.12 -14.49 18.69
N LEU A 373 1.34 -13.60 19.66
CA LEU A 373 1.82 -12.22 19.51
C LEU A 373 3.17 -12.02 18.77
N HIS A 374 3.94 -13.07 18.47
CA HIS A 374 5.20 -12.96 17.73
C HIS A 374 5.17 -13.65 16.34
N CYS A 375 4.03 -14.22 15.94
CA CYS A 375 3.95 -15.10 14.77
C CYS A 375 4.30 -14.43 13.44
N ASP A 376 4.16 -13.10 13.31
CA ASP A 376 4.32 -12.39 12.02
C ASP A 376 5.78 -12.37 11.54
N ALA A 377 6.67 -11.93 12.43
CA ALA A 377 8.10 -11.84 12.12
C ALA A 377 8.73 -13.24 12.04
N ILE A 378 8.27 -14.18 12.87
CA ILE A 378 8.72 -15.58 12.80
C ILE A 378 8.31 -16.19 11.46
N ALA A 379 7.07 -15.96 11.02
CA ALA A 379 6.59 -16.42 9.73
C ALA A 379 7.40 -15.81 8.57
N MET A 380 7.76 -14.53 8.65
CA MET A 380 8.64 -13.89 7.66
C MET A 380 10.03 -14.52 7.63
N ALA A 381 10.63 -14.85 8.77
CA ALA A 381 11.94 -15.48 8.82
C ALA A 381 11.94 -16.86 8.14
N PHE A 382 10.95 -17.70 8.49
CA PHE A 382 10.81 -19.03 7.87
C PHE A 382 10.43 -18.95 6.40
N CYS A 383 9.54 -18.02 6.01
CA CYS A 383 9.21 -17.79 4.61
C CYS A 383 10.45 -17.34 3.82
N SER A 384 11.23 -16.40 4.34
CA SER A 384 12.47 -15.95 3.70
C SER A 384 13.46 -17.12 3.55
N HIS A 385 13.61 -17.93 4.59
CA HIS A 385 14.49 -19.09 4.56
C HIS A 385 14.11 -20.10 3.46
N ILE A 386 12.84 -20.53 3.36
CA ILE A 386 12.44 -21.45 2.27
C ILE A 386 12.58 -20.80 0.88
N LEU A 387 12.32 -19.50 0.75
CA LEU A 387 12.52 -18.78 -0.52
C LEU A 387 14.00 -18.72 -0.92
N LEU A 388 14.91 -18.54 0.03
CA LEU A 388 16.35 -18.61 -0.20
C LEU A 388 16.72 -19.99 -0.76
N GLN A 389 16.32 -21.06 -0.07
CA GLN A 389 16.68 -22.42 -0.47
C GLN A 389 16.07 -22.81 -1.82
N ALA A 390 14.80 -22.44 -2.04
CA ALA A 390 14.11 -22.68 -3.31
C ALA A 390 14.79 -21.97 -4.48
N SER A 391 15.24 -20.73 -4.28
CA SER A 391 15.90 -19.95 -5.32
C SER A 391 17.31 -20.48 -5.60
N GLN A 392 18.05 -20.85 -4.54
CA GLN A 392 19.39 -21.42 -4.68
C GLN A 392 19.39 -22.76 -5.41
N ILE A 393 18.48 -23.68 -5.06
CA ILE A 393 18.46 -24.99 -5.74
C ILE A 393 18.10 -24.83 -7.22
N ARG A 394 17.17 -23.93 -7.56
CA ARG A 394 16.82 -23.60 -8.94
C ARG A 394 18.03 -23.03 -9.68
N HIS A 395 18.80 -22.16 -9.04
CA HIS A 395 20.01 -21.58 -9.63
C HIS A 395 21.07 -22.65 -9.93
N ILE A 396 21.35 -23.55 -8.99
CA ILE A 396 22.31 -24.65 -9.17
C ILE A 396 21.87 -25.59 -10.30
N VAL A 397 20.59 -25.97 -10.33
CA VAL A 397 20.06 -26.88 -11.37
C VAL A 397 20.14 -26.24 -12.76
N ASN A 398 19.75 -24.97 -12.89
CA ASN A 398 19.78 -24.27 -14.17
C ASN A 398 21.20 -24.04 -14.71
N THR A 399 22.16 -23.74 -13.83
CA THR A 399 23.58 -23.57 -14.21
C THR A 399 24.25 -24.90 -14.58
N THR A 400 23.87 -25.99 -13.91
CA THR A 400 24.37 -27.34 -14.22
C THR A 400 23.83 -27.85 -15.56
N ASN A 401 22.53 -27.70 -15.84
CA ASN A 401 21.93 -28.13 -17.11
C ASN A 401 22.44 -27.33 -18.32
N GLY A 402 22.95 -26.11 -18.12
CA GLY A 402 23.52 -25.27 -19.18
C GLY A 402 25.01 -25.49 -19.46
N SER A 403 25.72 -26.25 -18.61
CA SER A 403 27.17 -26.48 -18.76
C SER A 403 27.46 -27.96 -19.02
N ASN A 404 27.92 -28.28 -20.24
CA ASN A 404 28.41 -29.62 -20.63
C ASN A 404 29.69 -30.06 -19.89
N ASN A 405 30.15 -29.30 -18.89
CA ASN A 405 31.36 -29.60 -18.13
C ASN A 405 30.99 -30.25 -16.80
N PHE A 406 31.20 -31.57 -16.72
CA PHE A 406 31.15 -32.41 -15.53
C PHE A 406 32.22 -31.99 -14.48
N VAL A 407 32.02 -30.86 -13.80
CA VAL A 407 32.78 -30.51 -12.58
C VAL A 407 31.80 -30.39 -11.43
N SER A 408 31.99 -31.28 -10.45
CA SER A 408 31.03 -31.73 -9.44
C SER A 408 30.18 -30.63 -8.76
N PRO A 409 28.90 -30.48 -9.18
CA PRO A 409 27.87 -29.74 -8.45
C PRO A 409 27.46 -30.45 -7.14
N ALA A 410 27.99 -31.65 -6.85
CA ALA A 410 27.46 -32.54 -5.84
C ALA A 410 27.52 -31.96 -4.42
N ALA A 411 28.61 -31.31 -4.01
CA ALA A 411 28.74 -30.79 -2.65
C ALA A 411 27.80 -29.59 -2.39
N GLY A 412 27.78 -28.61 -3.29
CA GLY A 412 26.90 -27.43 -3.20
C GLY A 412 25.42 -27.80 -3.34
N TYR A 413 25.10 -28.70 -4.26
CA TYR A 413 23.74 -29.24 -4.41
C TYR A 413 23.29 -29.99 -3.15
N THR A 414 24.14 -30.86 -2.58
CA THR A 414 23.79 -31.64 -1.38
C THR A 414 23.46 -30.72 -0.20
N LYS A 415 24.26 -29.67 0.02
CA LYS A 415 23.99 -28.67 1.08
C LYS A 415 22.66 -27.95 0.85
N ALA A 416 22.47 -27.35 -0.33
CA ALA A 416 21.26 -26.61 -0.65
C ALA A 416 19.99 -27.50 -0.63
N HIS A 417 20.12 -28.75 -1.09
CA HIS A 417 19.05 -29.74 -1.05
C HIS A 417 18.66 -30.12 0.38
N LEU A 418 19.65 -30.36 1.26
CA LEU A 418 19.38 -30.65 2.66
C LEU A 418 18.75 -29.44 3.39
N ALA A 419 19.25 -28.23 3.14
CA ALA A 419 18.68 -27.01 3.69
C ALA A 419 17.24 -26.79 3.22
N LEU A 420 16.96 -27.02 1.93
CA LEU A 420 15.62 -26.96 1.37
C LEU A 420 14.69 -27.98 2.03
N LYS A 421 15.16 -29.22 2.23
CA LYS A 421 14.40 -30.27 2.89
C LYS A 421 13.93 -29.84 4.29
N TYR A 422 14.84 -29.31 5.11
CA TYR A 422 14.46 -28.81 6.45
C TYR A 422 13.53 -27.60 6.37
N SER A 423 13.79 -26.67 5.44
CA SER A 423 12.96 -25.48 5.24
C SER A 423 11.53 -25.82 4.85
N ARG A 424 11.35 -26.83 4.00
CA ARG A 424 10.02 -27.34 3.59
C ARG A 424 9.22 -27.83 4.78
N ARG A 425 9.86 -28.59 5.68
CA ARG A 425 9.20 -29.08 6.90
C ARG A 425 8.77 -27.93 7.81
N MET A 426 9.66 -27.00 8.12
CA MET A 426 9.35 -25.84 8.96
C MET A 426 8.22 -24.97 8.36
N ALA A 427 8.26 -24.73 7.05
CA ALA A 427 7.23 -23.98 6.34
C ALA A 427 5.87 -24.69 6.38
N TRP A 428 5.85 -26.01 6.20
CA TRP A 428 4.62 -26.79 6.22
C TRP A 428 4.06 -26.97 7.64
N ASP A 429 4.90 -27.08 8.66
CA ASP A 429 4.49 -27.08 10.07
C ASP A 429 3.75 -25.77 10.42
N MET A 430 4.21 -24.61 9.91
CA MET A 430 3.47 -23.35 10.06
C MET A 430 2.10 -23.37 9.38
N VAL A 431 2.01 -23.98 8.20
CA VAL A 431 0.74 -24.14 7.48
C VAL A 431 -0.23 -25.02 8.27
N HIS A 432 0.24 -26.17 8.78
CA HIS A 432 -0.57 -27.03 9.64
C HIS A 432 -1.10 -26.30 10.87
N VAL A 433 -0.25 -25.54 11.57
CA VAL A 433 -0.67 -24.74 12.72
C VAL A 433 -1.76 -23.73 12.30
N ALA A 434 -1.65 -23.10 11.13
CA ALA A 434 -2.69 -22.20 10.63
C ALA A 434 -4.00 -22.94 10.34
N ILE A 435 -3.96 -24.13 9.72
CA ILE A 435 -5.13 -24.96 9.43
C ILE A 435 -5.85 -25.36 10.73
N GLU A 436 -5.11 -25.77 11.75
CA GLU A 436 -5.69 -26.20 13.04
C GLU A 436 -6.33 -25.05 13.84
N LYS A 437 -5.83 -23.82 13.63
CA LYS A 437 -6.11 -22.71 14.55
C LYS A 437 -7.09 -21.71 13.98
N ILE A 438 -7.14 -21.55 12.66
CA ILE A 438 -8.10 -20.68 11.98
C ILE A 438 -9.36 -21.48 11.73
N SER A 439 -10.41 -21.20 12.50
CA SER A 439 -11.64 -21.99 12.44
C SER A 439 -12.71 -21.39 11.53
N SER A 440 -12.62 -20.10 11.22
CA SER A 440 -13.61 -19.38 10.42
C SER A 440 -13.04 -18.19 9.64
N GLU A 441 -13.71 -17.81 8.55
CA GLU A 441 -13.38 -16.61 7.76
C GLU A 441 -13.43 -15.31 8.59
N ALA A 442 -14.34 -15.23 9.57
CA ALA A 442 -14.54 -14.06 10.42
C ALA A 442 -13.32 -13.73 11.32
N GLU A 443 -12.40 -14.69 11.51
CA GLU A 443 -11.16 -14.50 12.25
C GLU A 443 -10.08 -13.80 11.42
N ILE A 444 -10.11 -13.92 10.08
CA ILE A 444 -9.06 -13.36 9.19
C ILE A 444 -8.81 -11.86 9.43
N PRO A 445 -9.82 -10.98 9.58
CA PRO A 445 -9.60 -9.56 9.88
C PRO A 445 -8.97 -9.29 11.24
N HIS A 446 -8.91 -10.27 12.13
CA HIS A 446 -8.31 -10.18 13.46
C HIS A 446 -6.96 -10.89 13.56
N LEU A 447 -6.46 -11.42 12.44
CA LEU A 447 -5.16 -12.06 12.34
C LEU A 447 -4.18 -11.14 11.58
N PRO A 448 -2.89 -11.17 11.93
CA PRO A 448 -1.90 -10.31 11.29
C PRO A 448 -1.74 -10.62 9.80
N PHE A 449 -1.92 -9.62 8.95
CA PHE A 449 -1.81 -9.76 7.50
C PHE A 449 -0.45 -10.33 7.07
N ALA A 450 0.66 -9.77 7.57
CA ALA A 450 1.99 -10.20 7.18
C ALA A 450 2.30 -11.65 7.57
N GLY A 451 1.85 -12.07 8.77
CA GLY A 451 2.01 -13.44 9.24
C GLY A 451 1.31 -14.43 8.31
N LEU A 452 0.02 -14.21 8.06
CA LEU A 452 -0.76 -15.05 7.13
C LEU A 452 -0.18 -15.05 5.72
N CYS A 453 0.17 -13.88 5.18
CA CYS A 453 0.78 -13.76 3.87
C CYS A 453 2.09 -14.57 3.77
N CYS A 454 2.94 -14.53 4.79
CA CYS A 454 4.18 -15.32 4.83
C CYS A 454 3.90 -16.83 4.95
N VAL A 455 2.93 -17.25 5.77
CA VAL A 455 2.52 -18.66 5.87
C VAL A 455 2.06 -19.18 4.51
N PHE A 456 1.17 -18.45 3.82
CA PHE A 456 0.67 -18.84 2.51
C PHE A 456 1.76 -18.85 1.44
N ARG A 457 2.63 -17.83 1.42
CA ARG A 457 3.75 -17.77 0.49
C ARG A 457 4.74 -18.93 0.70
N ALA A 458 5.02 -19.27 1.96
CA ALA A 458 5.89 -20.39 2.33
C ALA A 458 5.26 -21.73 1.93
N GLY A 459 3.96 -21.91 2.19
CA GLY A 459 3.19 -23.07 1.72
C GLY A 459 3.28 -23.25 0.21
N LEU A 460 3.07 -22.18 -0.58
CA LEU A 460 3.27 -22.22 -2.03
C LEU A 460 4.70 -22.63 -2.41
N ALA A 461 5.72 -22.14 -1.71
CA ALA A 461 7.10 -22.53 -1.97
C ALA A 461 7.34 -24.03 -1.73
N VAL A 462 6.61 -24.68 -0.81
CA VAL A 462 6.61 -26.15 -0.64
C VAL A 462 6.04 -26.82 -1.90
N PHE A 463 4.90 -26.39 -2.43
CA PHE A 463 4.38 -26.94 -3.69
C PHE A 463 5.37 -26.74 -4.85
N GLU A 464 5.94 -25.54 -5.00
CA GLU A 464 6.85 -25.21 -6.11
C GLU A 464 8.18 -25.98 -6.09
N THR A 465 8.53 -26.57 -4.94
CA THR A 465 9.79 -27.29 -4.76
C THR A 465 9.62 -28.80 -4.66
N LYS A 466 8.40 -29.33 -4.85
CA LYS A 466 8.09 -30.76 -4.78
C LYS A 466 9.03 -31.62 -5.64
N LYS A 467 9.29 -31.20 -6.87
CA LYS A 467 10.18 -31.93 -7.82
C LYS A 467 11.64 -32.06 -7.38
N TYR A 468 12.07 -31.31 -6.37
CA TYR A 468 13.46 -31.34 -5.89
C TYR A 468 13.65 -32.22 -4.65
N VAL A 469 12.57 -32.61 -3.96
CA VAL A 469 12.64 -33.32 -2.68
C VAL A 469 11.58 -34.41 -2.65
N ASP A 470 12.01 -35.67 -2.58
CA ASP A 470 11.14 -36.85 -2.64
C ASP A 470 10.25 -37.04 -1.39
N GLU A 471 10.58 -36.41 -0.27
CA GLU A 471 9.74 -36.46 0.94
C GLU A 471 8.50 -35.59 0.75
N ASP A 472 7.33 -36.26 0.69
CA ASP A 472 6.05 -35.58 0.72
C ASP A 472 5.71 -35.21 2.17
N VAL A 473 5.70 -33.91 2.43
CA VAL A 473 5.31 -33.35 3.72
C VAL A 473 3.81 -33.01 3.74
N MET A 474 3.11 -33.11 2.61
CA MET A 474 1.75 -32.61 2.44
C MET A 474 0.73 -33.76 2.44
N GLY A 475 -0.07 -33.89 3.50
CA GLY A 475 -1.21 -34.80 3.50
C GLY A 475 -2.37 -34.28 2.64
N GLU A 476 -3.15 -35.16 2.00
CA GLU A 476 -4.29 -34.75 1.16
C GLU A 476 -5.31 -33.87 1.91
N GLN A 477 -5.56 -34.18 3.18
CA GLN A 477 -6.46 -33.39 4.04
C GLN A 477 -5.88 -31.99 4.31
N ASP A 478 -4.57 -31.87 4.46
CA ASP A 478 -3.90 -30.59 4.70
C ASP A 478 -3.89 -29.72 3.46
N ILE A 479 -3.82 -30.32 2.26
CA ILE A 479 -3.95 -29.57 1.00
C ILE A 479 -5.34 -28.92 0.89
N GLN A 480 -6.39 -29.65 1.25
CA GLN A 480 -7.76 -29.11 1.30
C GLN A 480 -7.89 -28.04 2.38
N GLY A 481 -7.31 -28.28 3.57
CA GLY A 481 -7.24 -27.31 4.65
C GLY A 481 -6.56 -26.02 4.21
N PHE A 482 -5.39 -26.12 3.59
CA PHE A 482 -4.60 -25.00 3.06
C PHE A 482 -5.38 -24.18 2.03
N ARG A 483 -6.02 -24.85 1.06
CA ARG A 483 -6.89 -24.20 0.07
C ARG A 483 -8.00 -23.40 0.76
N LYS A 484 -8.70 -24.01 1.71
CA LYS A 484 -9.83 -23.39 2.43
C LYS A 484 -9.43 -22.14 3.21
N ILE A 485 -8.34 -22.20 3.99
CA ILE A 485 -7.87 -21.01 4.73
C ILE A 485 -7.35 -19.92 3.78
N LEU A 486 -6.83 -20.31 2.61
CA LEU A 486 -6.40 -19.37 1.58
C LEU A 486 -7.58 -18.68 0.87
N GLU A 487 -8.69 -19.39 0.64
CA GLU A 487 -9.97 -18.82 0.17
C GLU A 487 -10.51 -17.76 1.15
N TRP A 488 -10.49 -18.07 2.45
CA TRP A 488 -10.87 -17.09 3.48
C TRP A 488 -9.95 -15.87 3.51
N PHE A 489 -8.66 -16.07 3.30
CA PHE A 489 -7.71 -14.97 3.17
C PHE A 489 -7.98 -14.12 1.93
N ALA A 490 -8.29 -14.75 0.78
CA ALA A 490 -8.62 -14.09 -0.46
C ALA A 490 -9.90 -13.24 -0.38
N ALA A 491 -10.89 -13.68 0.41
CA ALA A 491 -12.09 -12.90 0.71
C ALA A 491 -11.79 -11.57 1.42
N ARG A 492 -10.66 -11.46 2.12
CA ARG A 492 -10.20 -10.23 2.79
C ARG A 492 -9.15 -9.45 2.01
N TRP A 493 -8.29 -10.12 1.25
CA TRP A 493 -7.11 -9.54 0.61
C TRP A 493 -6.92 -10.08 -0.82
N ASN A 494 -6.93 -9.21 -1.85
CA ASN A 494 -6.84 -9.66 -3.26
C ASN A 494 -5.52 -10.38 -3.58
N ILE A 495 -4.45 -10.20 -2.79
CA ILE A 495 -3.24 -11.00 -2.98
C ILE A 495 -3.49 -12.51 -2.77
N GLY A 496 -4.49 -12.87 -1.95
CA GLY A 496 -4.92 -14.26 -1.77
C GLY A 496 -5.43 -14.90 -3.07
N GLU A 497 -6.11 -14.15 -3.95
CA GLU A 497 -6.54 -14.64 -5.27
C GLU A 497 -5.35 -15.02 -6.15
N HIS A 498 -4.25 -14.27 -6.08
CA HIS A 498 -3.02 -14.59 -6.81
C HIS A 498 -2.37 -15.86 -6.28
N PHE A 499 -2.42 -16.07 -4.95
CA PHE A 499 -1.94 -17.28 -4.32
C PHE A 499 -2.81 -18.50 -4.66
N LEU A 500 -4.14 -18.35 -4.69
CA LEU A 500 -5.07 -19.40 -5.12
C LEU A 500 -4.81 -19.80 -6.57
N ALA A 501 -4.74 -18.83 -7.48
CA ALA A 501 -4.44 -19.09 -8.88
C ALA A 501 -3.13 -19.87 -9.04
N ARG A 502 -2.09 -19.48 -8.30
CA ARG A 502 -0.80 -20.18 -8.30
C ARG A 502 -0.90 -21.60 -7.74
N LEU A 503 -1.66 -21.80 -6.67
CA LEU A 503 -1.89 -23.12 -6.08
C LEU A 503 -2.60 -24.06 -7.07
N GLU A 504 -3.67 -23.59 -7.73
CA GLU A 504 -4.40 -24.37 -8.72
C GLU A 504 -3.50 -24.78 -9.90
N ASP A 505 -2.65 -23.86 -10.37
CA ASP A 505 -1.69 -24.17 -11.41
C ASP A 505 -0.74 -25.27 -10.98
N LEU A 506 -0.21 -25.21 -9.75
CA LEU A 506 0.72 -26.22 -9.23
C LEU A 506 0.07 -27.60 -9.07
N ILE A 507 -1.18 -27.67 -8.59
CA ILE A 507 -1.92 -28.93 -8.44
C ILE A 507 -2.24 -29.56 -9.81
N ARG A 508 -2.60 -28.75 -10.81
CA ARG A 508 -2.88 -29.24 -12.17
C ARG A 508 -1.66 -29.83 -12.87
N HIS A 509 -0.46 -29.30 -12.59
CA HIS A 509 0.79 -29.83 -13.16
C HIS A 509 1.27 -31.12 -12.49
N ASP A 510 0.74 -31.45 -11.31
CA ASP A 510 1.07 -32.68 -10.57
C ASP A 510 0.18 -33.87 -10.96
N THR A 511 -0.95 -33.60 -11.62
CA THR A 511 -1.93 -34.60 -12.08
C THR A 511 -1.77 -34.99 -13.56
N ARG A 512 -0.78 -34.41 -14.25
CA ARG A 512 -0.40 -34.71 -15.64
C ARG A 512 1.01 -35.27 -15.67
#